data_AF-A0A0S7ESY2-F1
#
_entry.id   AF-A0A0S7ESY2-F1
#
_cell.length_a   1.000
_cell.length_b   1.000
_cell.length_c   1.000
_cell.angle_alpha   90.00
_cell.angle_beta   90.00
_cell.angle_gamma   90.00
#
_symmetry.space_group_name_H-M   'P 1'
#
loop_
_entity.id
_entity.type
_entity.pdbx_description
1 polymer ?
#
loop_
_entity_poly.entity_id
_entity_poly.type
_entity_poly.pdbx_seq_one_letter_code
_entity_poly.pdbx_strand_id
1 'polypeptide(L)'
;MSCDSASDRFTIEACKETEMLNYLIERFDSVGMEERKAPKMCSQPNVSQLLSNIRSQCISHVALVLQGALTQPRSPLQQSLLVPYMLCRNLPYGFIQELVRITHQEEEVFKQIFIPILRGLALAVKECSFDSDNFKFPLMALAELCEIKFGKTHPVCNLATSLPLWCPKPLSPGCGREIQRLSYLGAFFGLSVFAEDDIKVGDKYFSGPAITMENTRVVSQSLQHYLESARGDLFKVLHNILLNGETRELALNYMAALVNYNVKKAQMQTDDKLVSTDGFMLNFLWVLQQLSMKIKLDTVDPYYIFHPRCRLGVSLEETRLKATMEELKSWMAELHEDPSKFSEPKFPTECFFLTLHTHHLSILPCCRRYIRRLRAIRELNRTVEELKNSESQWKDSPLASRHREMLKRCKTQLKKLVRAKACADVGLLDENLLRRSLQFYSTVIQLILRMVDPAYPNITLPLNPEIPKSFAALPEFYVEDVAEFLLFVVQYSPQVLYEPCVQDVVTFLVVFICSQHYIRNPYLIAKLVEVLFVTNPAVQPRTQRFSEMMENHPLSIKHLVPALMKFYTDVEHTGATSEFYDKFTIRYHISTIFKSLWQNIAHHGTFMEEFNSGKQFVRYINMLINDTT
;
A
#
# COMPACT_ATOMS: atom_id res chain seq x y z
N MET A 1 -16.24 -31.29 1.46
CA MET A 1 -15.62 -32.53 1.93
C MET A 1 -14.69 -33.05 0.85
N SER A 2 -13.40 -32.72 1.00
CA SER A 2 -12.21 -33.51 0.66
C SER A 2 -11.08 -32.65 1.25
N CYS A 3 -10.72 -32.95 2.50
CA CYS A 3 -9.58 -32.32 3.15
C CYS A 3 -8.34 -32.88 2.45
N ASP A 4 -7.88 -32.20 1.40
CA ASP A 4 -6.54 -32.44 0.88
C ASP A 4 -5.58 -32.25 2.06
N SER A 5 -4.96 -33.34 2.48
CA SER A 5 -4.06 -33.31 3.60
C SER A 5 -2.89 -32.36 3.25
N ALA A 6 -2.60 -31.38 4.11
CA ALA A 6 -1.49 -30.45 3.93
C ALA A 6 -0.10 -31.16 3.80
N SER A 7 -0.08 -32.48 4.03
CA SER A 7 1.07 -33.39 3.94
C SER A 7 1.66 -33.52 2.53
N ASP A 8 0.85 -33.39 1.47
CA ASP A 8 1.28 -33.85 0.14
C ASP A 8 2.24 -32.89 -0.59
N ARG A 9 2.43 -31.66 -0.10
CA ARG A 9 3.27 -30.64 -0.78
C ARG A 9 4.66 -30.47 -0.18
N PHE A 10 4.86 -30.82 1.09
CA PHE A 10 6.13 -30.65 1.80
C PHE A 10 6.64 -32.01 2.27
N THR A 11 7.25 -32.74 1.35
CA THR A 11 7.77 -34.09 1.61
C THR A 11 9.06 -34.02 2.43
N ILE A 12 9.12 -34.82 3.49
CA ILE A 12 10.36 -35.03 4.25
C ILE A 12 11.19 -36.04 3.46
N GLU A 13 12.40 -35.65 3.07
CA GLU A 13 13.34 -36.53 2.40
C GLU A 13 13.67 -37.74 3.29
N ALA A 14 13.61 -38.96 2.73
CA ALA A 14 14.02 -40.16 3.44
C ALA A 14 15.54 -40.33 3.34
N CYS A 15 16.27 -39.96 4.40
CA CYS A 15 17.71 -40.12 4.50
C CYS A 15 18.13 -40.37 5.96
N LYS A 16 19.40 -40.78 6.17
CA LYS A 16 19.90 -41.11 7.52
C LYS A 16 19.79 -39.91 8.47
N GLU A 17 20.02 -38.72 7.96
CA GLU A 17 19.90 -37.49 8.73
C GLU A 17 18.47 -37.22 9.17
N THR A 18 17.46 -37.50 8.34
CA THR A 18 16.06 -37.35 8.75
C THR A 18 15.62 -38.41 9.74
N GLU A 19 16.14 -39.65 9.66
CA GLU A 19 15.96 -40.66 10.71
C GLU A 19 16.54 -40.18 12.05
N MET A 20 17.76 -39.63 12.06
CA MET A 20 18.38 -39.05 13.25
C MET A 20 17.57 -37.86 13.79
N LEU A 21 17.11 -36.96 12.91
CA LEU A 21 16.29 -35.81 13.30
C LEU A 21 14.97 -36.26 13.93
N ASN A 22 14.28 -37.23 13.33
CA ASN A 22 13.03 -37.77 13.87
C ASN A 22 13.22 -38.30 15.29
N TYR A 23 14.27 -39.10 15.52
CA TYR A 23 14.60 -39.60 16.86
C TYR A 23 14.86 -38.45 17.85
N LEU A 24 15.69 -37.47 17.48
CA LEU A 24 16.06 -36.36 18.37
C LEU A 24 14.87 -35.44 18.67
N ILE A 25 14.02 -35.19 17.68
CA ILE A 25 12.78 -34.42 17.83
C ILE A 25 11.82 -35.14 18.77
N GLU A 26 11.62 -36.45 18.60
CA GLU A 26 10.75 -37.27 19.46
C GLU A 26 11.26 -37.31 20.91
N ARG A 27 12.58 -37.45 21.11
CA ARG A 27 13.18 -37.42 22.45
C ARG A 27 13.04 -36.04 23.09
N PHE A 28 13.21 -34.96 22.33
CA PHE A 28 12.98 -33.60 22.82
C PHE A 28 11.52 -33.39 23.25
N ASP A 29 10.55 -33.86 22.46
CA ASP A 29 9.13 -33.76 22.80
C ASP A 29 8.75 -34.62 24.02
N SER A 30 9.37 -35.79 24.14
CA SER A 30 9.18 -36.69 25.29
C SER A 30 9.49 -36.01 26.62
N VAL A 31 10.51 -35.14 26.68
CA VAL A 31 10.78 -34.32 27.86
C VAL A 31 9.60 -33.41 28.18
N GLY A 32 9.05 -32.72 27.17
CA GLY A 32 7.88 -31.85 27.35
C GLY A 32 6.58 -32.60 27.67
N MET A 33 6.45 -33.84 27.24
CA MET A 33 5.34 -34.72 27.64
C MET A 33 5.46 -35.13 29.10
N GLU A 34 6.67 -35.47 29.57
CA GLU A 34 6.90 -35.89 30.95
C GLU A 34 6.66 -34.75 31.96
N GLU A 35 7.11 -33.53 31.64
CA GLU A 35 6.84 -32.34 32.45
C GLU A 35 5.35 -32.04 32.60
N ARG A 36 4.57 -32.29 31.54
CA ARG A 36 3.11 -32.13 31.56
C ARG A 36 2.41 -33.22 32.38
N LYS A 37 2.90 -34.46 32.32
CA LYS A 37 2.34 -35.61 33.06
C LYS A 37 2.66 -35.56 34.55
N ALA A 38 3.87 -35.16 34.92
CA ALA A 38 4.37 -35.21 36.30
C ALA A 38 5.03 -33.90 36.76
N PRO A 39 4.31 -32.76 36.78
CA PRO A 39 4.90 -31.44 37.00
C PRO A 39 5.58 -31.32 38.37
N LYS A 40 5.00 -31.90 39.43
CA LYS A 40 5.58 -31.85 40.80
C LYS A 40 6.92 -32.58 40.90
N MET A 41 7.08 -33.69 40.20
CA MET A 41 8.32 -34.48 40.19
C MET A 41 9.36 -33.80 39.31
N CYS A 42 8.96 -33.33 38.14
CA CYS A 42 9.85 -32.61 37.21
C CYS A 42 10.33 -31.25 37.75
N SER A 43 9.60 -30.66 38.70
CA SER A 43 10.00 -29.43 39.39
C SER A 43 11.10 -29.66 40.44
N GLN A 44 11.42 -30.91 40.79
CA GLN A 44 12.53 -31.19 41.70
C GLN A 44 13.85 -30.78 41.04
N PRO A 45 14.77 -30.08 41.75
CA PRO A 45 15.97 -29.49 41.14
C PRO A 45 16.80 -30.48 40.30
N ASN A 46 17.03 -31.68 40.82
CA ASN A 46 17.84 -32.71 40.14
C ASN A 46 17.17 -33.21 38.85
N VAL A 47 15.85 -33.42 38.89
CA VAL A 47 15.07 -33.88 37.74
C VAL A 47 14.96 -32.77 36.71
N SER A 48 14.64 -31.55 37.13
CA SER A 48 14.56 -30.37 36.26
C SER A 48 15.89 -30.14 35.53
N GLN A 49 17.02 -30.24 36.24
CA GLN A 49 18.35 -30.13 35.62
C GLN A 49 18.62 -31.26 34.63
N LEU A 50 18.24 -32.51 34.95
CA LEU A 50 18.37 -33.65 34.04
C LEU A 50 17.56 -33.44 32.76
N LEU A 51 16.29 -33.03 32.87
CA LEU A 51 15.41 -32.78 31.74
C LEU A 51 15.93 -31.62 30.87
N SER A 52 16.45 -30.56 31.49
CA SER A 52 17.14 -29.46 30.79
C SER A 52 18.38 -29.94 30.04
N ASN A 53 19.20 -30.80 30.67
CA ASN A 53 20.39 -31.37 30.04
C ASN A 53 20.02 -32.27 28.86
N ILE A 54 18.96 -33.08 28.97
CA ILE A 54 18.47 -33.92 27.86
C ILE A 54 18.06 -33.04 26.68
N ARG A 55 17.28 -31.97 26.90
CA ARG A 55 16.92 -31.03 25.83
C ARG A 55 18.14 -30.42 25.16
N SER A 56 19.07 -29.91 25.97
CA SER A 56 20.30 -29.28 25.46
C SER A 56 21.14 -30.27 24.65
N GLN A 57 21.27 -31.52 25.10
CA GLN A 57 21.97 -32.58 24.36
C GLN A 57 21.25 -32.93 23.07
N CYS A 58 19.92 -33.10 23.08
CA CYS A 58 19.14 -33.36 21.86
C CYS A 58 19.40 -32.26 20.83
N ILE A 59 19.31 -30.99 21.22
CA ILE A 59 19.53 -29.86 20.32
C ILE A 59 20.99 -29.76 19.84
N SER A 60 21.96 -30.05 20.70
CA SER A 60 23.38 -30.09 20.31
C SER A 60 23.63 -31.15 19.23
N HIS A 61 23.04 -32.34 19.38
CA HIS A 61 23.12 -33.38 18.36
C HIS A 61 22.35 -33.02 17.09
N VAL A 62 21.20 -32.34 17.21
CA VAL A 62 20.47 -31.79 16.04
C VAL A 62 21.38 -30.83 15.27
N ALA A 63 22.10 -29.93 15.96
CA ALA A 63 23.03 -29.02 15.31
C ALA A 63 24.14 -29.77 14.56
N LEU A 64 24.69 -30.86 15.12
CA LEU A 64 25.68 -31.71 14.44
C LEU A 64 25.10 -32.42 13.21
N VAL A 65 23.88 -32.95 13.30
CA VAL A 65 23.18 -33.59 12.18
C VAL A 65 22.92 -32.58 11.06
N LEU A 66 22.47 -31.37 11.39
CA LEU A 66 22.18 -30.33 10.40
C LEU A 66 23.44 -29.79 9.70
N GLN A 67 24.61 -29.84 10.36
CA GLN A 67 25.90 -29.55 9.75
C GLN A 67 26.41 -30.71 8.86
N GLY A 68 25.82 -31.90 8.99
CA GLY A 68 26.29 -33.11 8.32
C GLY A 68 27.55 -33.72 8.96
N ALA A 69 27.86 -33.35 10.22
CA ALA A 69 29.06 -33.81 10.91
C ALA A 69 29.06 -35.33 11.18
N LEU A 70 27.87 -35.94 11.26
CA LEU A 70 27.69 -37.39 11.51
C LEU A 70 27.56 -38.22 10.22
N THR A 71 27.46 -37.57 9.07
CA THR A 71 27.32 -38.21 7.75
C THR A 71 28.32 -37.62 6.77
N GLN A 72 27.91 -36.59 6.03
CA GLN A 72 28.76 -35.85 5.10
C GLN A 72 28.50 -34.34 5.27
N PRO A 73 29.54 -33.49 5.24
CA PRO A 73 29.39 -32.06 5.41
C PRO A 73 28.36 -31.48 4.43
N ARG A 74 27.35 -30.78 4.95
CA ARG A 74 26.30 -30.19 4.12
C ARG A 74 26.70 -28.81 3.63
N SER A 75 26.51 -28.58 2.33
CA SER A 75 26.71 -27.26 1.72
C SER A 75 25.56 -26.31 2.09
N PRO A 76 25.82 -25.01 2.33
CA PRO A 76 24.78 -24.00 2.53
C PRO A 76 23.82 -23.81 1.33
N LEU A 77 24.14 -24.42 0.17
CA LEU A 77 23.28 -24.45 -1.01
C LEU A 77 22.28 -25.61 -1.00
N GLN A 78 22.51 -26.64 -0.18
CA GLN A 78 21.57 -27.74 -0.04
C GLN A 78 20.30 -27.29 0.69
N GLN A 79 19.18 -27.93 0.38
CA GLN A 79 17.92 -27.67 1.08
C GLN A 79 18.05 -28.03 2.56
N SER A 80 17.43 -27.22 3.41
CA SER A 80 17.34 -27.50 4.83
C SER A 80 16.45 -28.69 5.09
N LEU A 81 16.94 -29.65 5.87
CA LEU A 81 16.13 -30.77 6.35
C LEU A 81 15.05 -30.33 7.35
N LEU A 82 15.19 -29.15 7.95
CA LEU A 82 14.29 -28.67 9.00
C LEU A 82 13.06 -27.94 8.43
N VAL A 83 13.16 -27.37 7.23
CA VAL A 83 12.07 -26.61 6.59
C VAL A 83 10.81 -27.45 6.42
N PRO A 84 10.85 -28.70 5.91
CA PRO A 84 9.66 -29.55 5.86
C PRO A 84 8.98 -29.74 7.23
N TYR A 85 9.76 -29.94 8.31
CA TYR A 85 9.19 -30.06 9.66
C TYR A 85 8.54 -28.76 10.15
N MET A 86 9.12 -27.59 9.83
CA MET A 86 8.52 -26.30 10.14
C MET A 86 7.20 -26.10 9.38
N LEU A 87 7.17 -26.44 8.09
CA LEU A 87 6.00 -26.25 7.25
C LEU A 87 4.85 -27.21 7.62
N CYS A 88 5.17 -28.45 7.99
CA CYS A 88 4.20 -29.42 8.49
C CYS A 88 3.79 -29.19 9.96
N ARG A 89 4.39 -28.23 10.67
CA ARG A 89 4.22 -28.00 12.13
C ARG A 89 4.52 -29.22 12.99
N ASN A 90 5.54 -29.98 12.61
CA ASN A 90 5.97 -31.19 13.33
C ASN A 90 7.04 -30.91 14.40
N LEU A 91 7.43 -29.65 14.59
CA LEU A 91 8.45 -29.29 15.59
C LEU A 91 7.82 -29.05 16.96
N PRO A 92 8.37 -29.65 18.04
CA PRO A 92 7.91 -29.43 19.40
C PRO A 92 8.05 -27.97 19.83
N TYR A 93 7.21 -27.55 20.78
CA TYR A 93 7.28 -26.21 21.35
C TYR A 93 8.66 -25.93 21.95
N GLY A 94 9.23 -24.77 21.64
CA GLY A 94 10.55 -24.35 22.11
C GLY A 94 11.75 -24.98 21.39
N PHE A 95 11.55 -25.95 20.48
CA PHE A 95 12.64 -26.63 19.77
C PHE A 95 13.52 -25.65 18.99
N ILE A 96 12.92 -24.81 18.15
CA ILE A 96 13.66 -23.81 17.35
C ILE A 96 14.31 -22.76 18.26
N GLN A 97 13.64 -22.35 19.34
CA GLN A 97 14.19 -21.36 20.28
C GLN A 97 15.48 -21.87 20.93
N GLU A 98 15.48 -23.13 21.37
CA GLU A 98 16.66 -23.75 21.97
C GLU A 98 17.76 -24.00 20.92
N LEU A 99 17.38 -24.34 19.68
CA LEU A 99 18.34 -24.45 18.57
C LEU A 99 19.06 -23.12 18.30
N VAL A 100 18.33 -22.00 18.23
CA VAL A 100 18.95 -20.67 18.09
C VAL A 100 19.82 -20.36 19.31
N ARG A 101 19.33 -20.66 20.53
CA ARG A 101 20.06 -20.39 21.78
C ARG A 101 21.45 -21.04 21.78
N ILE A 102 21.54 -22.30 21.38
CA ILE A 102 22.81 -23.04 21.39
C ILE A 102 23.73 -22.58 20.26
N THR A 103 23.19 -22.22 19.10
CA THR A 103 24.00 -21.99 17.89
C THR A 103 24.37 -20.53 17.65
N HIS A 104 23.60 -19.55 18.15
CA HIS A 104 23.79 -18.13 17.80
C HIS A 104 25.13 -17.51 18.22
N GLN A 105 25.85 -18.12 19.18
CA GLN A 105 27.17 -17.65 19.62
C GLN A 105 28.28 -18.07 18.64
N GLU A 106 28.07 -19.13 17.89
CA GLU A 106 29.00 -19.66 16.90
C GLU A 106 28.54 -19.28 15.50
N GLU A 107 29.04 -18.14 15.00
CA GLU A 107 28.53 -17.50 13.78
C GLU A 107 28.52 -18.43 12.55
N GLU A 108 29.58 -19.23 12.36
CA GLU A 108 29.68 -20.13 11.21
C GLU A 108 28.70 -21.30 11.29
N VAL A 109 28.51 -21.88 12.47
CA VAL A 109 27.52 -22.94 12.71
C VAL A 109 26.11 -22.39 12.51
N PHE A 110 25.85 -21.19 13.04
CA PHE A 110 24.56 -20.51 12.89
C PHE A 110 24.23 -20.25 11.42
N LYS A 111 25.18 -19.72 10.64
CA LYS A 111 25.03 -19.50 9.19
C LYS A 111 24.77 -20.81 8.46
N GLN A 112 25.54 -21.86 8.75
CA GLN A 112 25.40 -23.16 8.08
C GLN A 112 24.01 -23.79 8.28
N ILE A 113 23.40 -23.59 9.46
CA ILE A 113 22.08 -24.13 9.78
C ILE A 113 20.95 -23.22 9.28
N PHE A 114 21.01 -21.92 9.56
CA PHE A 114 19.87 -21.01 9.37
C PHE A 114 19.82 -20.35 7.99
N ILE A 115 20.93 -20.21 7.25
CA ILE A 115 20.86 -19.71 5.86
C ILE A 115 20.03 -20.67 4.97
N PRO A 116 20.24 -22.00 5.00
CA PRO A 116 19.38 -22.94 4.27
C PRO A 116 17.91 -22.89 4.71
N ILE A 117 17.62 -22.66 5.99
CA ILE A 117 16.25 -22.50 6.49
C ILE A 117 15.61 -21.26 5.87
N LEU A 118 16.25 -20.09 6.00
CA LEU A 118 15.73 -18.84 5.47
C LEU A 118 15.49 -18.92 3.95
N ARG A 119 16.44 -19.50 3.20
CA ARG A 119 16.30 -19.74 1.75
C ARG A 119 15.17 -20.72 1.42
N GLY A 120 15.06 -21.81 2.18
CA GLY A 120 13.99 -22.79 2.00
C GLY A 120 12.59 -22.20 2.22
N LEU A 121 12.43 -21.35 3.23
CA LEU A 121 11.17 -20.62 3.46
C LEU A 121 10.85 -19.64 2.32
N ALA A 122 11.86 -18.92 1.82
CA ALA A 122 11.70 -18.01 0.69
C ALA A 122 11.37 -18.74 -0.64
N LEU A 123 11.85 -19.97 -0.82
CA LEU A 123 11.45 -20.82 -1.95
C LEU A 123 10.03 -21.35 -1.77
N ALA A 124 9.69 -21.82 -0.56
CA ALA A 124 8.36 -22.34 -0.25
C ALA A 124 7.26 -21.29 -0.48
N VAL A 125 7.47 -20.04 -0.05
CA VAL A 125 6.47 -18.97 -0.25
C VAL A 125 6.29 -18.60 -1.73
N LYS A 126 7.34 -18.69 -2.57
CA LYS A 126 7.24 -18.42 -4.02
C LYS A 126 6.34 -19.42 -4.75
N GLU A 127 6.24 -20.64 -4.24
CA GLU A 127 5.37 -21.70 -4.78
C GLU A 127 3.93 -21.65 -4.22
N CYS A 128 3.69 -20.77 -3.26
CA CYS A 128 2.38 -20.56 -2.64
C CYS A 128 1.52 -19.57 -3.42
N SER A 129 0.22 -19.66 -3.19
CA SER A 129 -0.83 -18.82 -3.76
C SER A 129 -1.96 -18.70 -2.73
N PHE A 130 -2.82 -17.69 -2.88
CA PHE A 130 -4.07 -17.60 -2.12
C PHE A 130 -5.15 -18.59 -2.60
N ASP A 131 -4.82 -19.48 -3.54
CA ASP A 131 -5.64 -20.63 -3.91
C ASP A 131 -5.76 -21.68 -2.79
N SER A 132 -4.93 -21.65 -1.75
CA SER A 132 -4.90 -22.62 -0.66
C SER A 132 -4.40 -21.97 0.63
N ASP A 133 -4.51 -22.67 1.76
CA ASP A 133 -4.00 -22.17 3.06
C ASP A 133 -2.48 -22.31 3.20
N ASN A 134 -1.80 -22.89 2.21
CA ASN A 134 -0.39 -23.26 2.28
C ASN A 134 0.55 -22.05 2.44
N PHE A 135 0.13 -20.85 1.99
CA PHE A 135 0.92 -19.62 2.14
C PHE A 135 1.18 -19.26 3.62
N LYS A 136 0.31 -19.70 4.54
CA LYS A 136 0.41 -19.39 5.98
C LYS A 136 1.66 -20.00 6.59
N PHE A 137 2.01 -21.22 6.22
CA PHE A 137 3.11 -21.96 6.85
C PHE A 137 4.48 -21.28 6.72
N PRO A 138 4.97 -20.92 5.52
CA PRO A 138 6.27 -20.27 5.40
C PRO A 138 6.30 -18.86 6.01
N LEU A 139 5.18 -18.12 5.98
CA LEU A 139 5.08 -16.80 6.61
C LEU A 139 5.13 -16.88 8.14
N MET A 140 4.33 -17.76 8.73
CA MET A 140 4.32 -17.95 10.17
C MET A 140 5.66 -18.47 10.67
N ALA A 141 6.29 -19.41 9.96
CA ALA A 141 7.62 -19.90 10.28
C ALA A 141 8.68 -18.77 10.27
N LEU A 142 8.65 -17.89 9.26
CA LEU A 142 9.56 -16.73 9.22
C LEU A 142 9.26 -15.73 10.34
N ALA A 143 7.99 -15.44 10.62
CA ALA A 143 7.58 -14.54 11.68
C ALA A 143 8.04 -15.04 13.06
N GLU A 144 7.83 -16.33 13.34
CA GLU A 144 8.29 -17.00 14.56
C GLU A 144 9.82 -16.92 14.68
N LEU A 145 10.56 -17.16 13.60
CA LEU A 145 12.02 -17.05 13.58
C LEU A 145 12.52 -15.63 13.89
N CYS A 146 11.90 -14.61 13.31
CA CYS A 146 12.28 -13.20 13.56
C CYS A 146 11.91 -12.72 14.96
N GLU A 147 10.95 -13.35 15.63
CA GLU A 147 10.54 -13.00 17.00
C GLU A 147 11.56 -13.48 18.05
N ILE A 148 12.36 -14.50 17.75
CA ILE A 148 13.35 -15.06 18.67
C ILE A 148 14.42 -14.00 18.99
N LYS A 149 14.55 -13.72 20.29
CA LYS A 149 15.51 -12.74 20.82
C LYS A 149 16.22 -13.26 22.06
N PHE A 150 17.47 -12.84 22.22
CA PHE A 150 18.26 -13.08 23.43
C PHE A 150 18.78 -11.75 23.95
N GLY A 151 18.21 -11.29 25.07
CA GLY A 151 18.43 -9.92 25.53
C GLY A 151 17.87 -8.90 24.54
N LYS A 152 18.75 -8.13 23.90
CA LYS A 152 18.37 -7.11 22.90
C LYS A 152 18.62 -7.54 21.46
N THR A 153 19.29 -8.67 21.23
CA THR A 153 19.68 -9.12 19.89
C THR A 153 18.64 -10.07 19.33
N HIS A 154 18.38 -9.93 18.02
CA HIS A 154 17.54 -10.85 17.24
C HIS A 154 18.42 -11.60 16.23
N PRO A 155 18.99 -12.77 16.59
CA PRO A 155 20.01 -13.43 15.78
C PRO A 155 19.55 -13.75 14.35
N VAL A 156 18.30 -14.18 14.20
CA VAL A 156 17.76 -14.52 12.87
C VAL A 156 17.51 -13.26 12.04
N CYS A 157 17.11 -12.13 12.65
CA CYS A 157 17.00 -10.86 11.95
C CYS A 157 18.38 -10.38 11.46
N ASN A 158 19.41 -10.45 12.31
CA ASN A 158 20.79 -10.14 11.92
C ASN A 158 21.22 -10.96 10.71
N LEU A 159 21.02 -12.28 10.79
CA LEU A 159 21.34 -13.18 9.69
C LEU A 159 20.55 -12.85 8.42
N ALA A 160 19.24 -12.64 8.51
CA ALA A 160 18.41 -12.31 7.35
C ALA A 160 18.88 -11.04 6.62
N THR A 161 19.26 -10.00 7.37
CA THR A 161 19.77 -8.75 6.77
C THR A 161 21.21 -8.84 6.24
N SER A 162 21.99 -9.82 6.73
CA SER A 162 23.32 -10.14 6.21
C SER A 162 23.31 -10.93 4.89
N LEU A 163 22.15 -11.44 4.47
CA LEU A 163 22.03 -12.21 3.24
C LEU A 163 22.46 -11.35 2.03
N PRO A 164 23.21 -11.90 1.05
CA PRO A 164 23.69 -11.14 -0.11
C PRO A 164 22.59 -10.45 -0.91
N LEU A 165 21.38 -11.03 -0.89
CA LEU A 165 20.19 -10.52 -1.57
C LEU A 165 19.20 -9.85 -0.60
N TRP A 166 19.66 -9.28 0.52
CA TRP A 166 18.79 -8.47 1.39
C TRP A 166 18.23 -7.26 0.63
N CYS A 167 19.13 -6.41 0.11
CA CYS A 167 18.80 -5.23 -0.68
C CYS A 167 19.72 -5.18 -1.91
N PRO A 168 19.39 -5.93 -2.99
CA PRO A 168 20.25 -6.03 -4.17
C PRO A 168 20.38 -4.66 -4.85
N LYS A 169 21.59 -4.37 -5.35
CA LYS A 169 21.81 -3.20 -6.23
C LYS A 169 21.15 -3.46 -7.59
N PRO A 170 20.57 -2.44 -8.23
CA PRO A 170 19.97 -2.60 -9.54
C PRO A 170 21.00 -3.05 -10.58
N LEU A 171 20.60 -4.00 -11.43
CA LEU A 171 21.41 -4.56 -12.52
C LEU A 171 20.90 -4.12 -13.90
N SER A 172 19.66 -3.64 -13.98
CA SER A 172 19.05 -3.13 -15.21
C SER A 172 18.12 -1.94 -14.92
N PRO A 173 17.56 -1.30 -15.96
CA PRO A 173 16.56 -0.25 -15.79
C PRO A 173 15.26 -0.70 -15.09
N GLY A 174 15.05 -2.01 -14.92
CA GLY A 174 13.89 -2.60 -14.26
C GLY A 174 14.04 -2.78 -12.76
N CYS A 175 14.56 -1.76 -12.08
CA CYS A 175 14.94 -1.79 -10.67
C CYS A 175 13.81 -2.29 -9.75
N GLY A 176 12.56 -1.86 -9.97
CA GLY A 176 11.41 -2.27 -9.16
C GLY A 176 11.07 -3.75 -9.34
N ARG A 177 11.17 -4.26 -10.57
CA ARG A 177 10.94 -5.68 -10.85
C ARG A 177 12.04 -6.56 -10.27
N GLU A 178 13.28 -6.08 -10.32
CA GLU A 178 14.45 -6.75 -9.76
C GLU A 178 14.37 -6.86 -8.24
N ILE A 179 14.13 -5.76 -7.52
CA ILE A 179 14.06 -5.79 -6.06
C ILE A 179 12.92 -6.70 -5.58
N GLN A 180 11.76 -6.69 -6.24
CA GLN A 180 10.67 -7.63 -5.93
C GLN A 180 11.09 -9.10 -6.08
N ARG A 181 11.81 -9.45 -7.16
CA ARG A 181 12.12 -10.85 -7.48
C ARG A 181 13.35 -11.40 -6.76
N LEU A 182 14.37 -10.56 -6.61
CA LEU A 182 15.69 -10.94 -6.13
C LEU A 182 15.84 -10.73 -4.63
N SER A 183 15.20 -9.71 -4.05
CA SER A 183 15.38 -9.46 -2.61
C SER A 183 14.77 -10.57 -1.77
N TYR A 184 15.37 -10.80 -0.59
CA TYR A 184 14.93 -11.84 0.34
C TYR A 184 13.48 -11.66 0.75
N LEU A 185 13.13 -10.49 1.31
CA LEU A 185 11.75 -10.16 1.66
C LEU A 185 10.84 -10.02 0.44
N GLY A 186 11.42 -9.79 -0.74
CA GLY A 186 10.71 -9.69 -2.02
C GLY A 186 9.84 -10.92 -2.30
N ALA A 187 10.34 -12.10 -1.96
CA ALA A 187 9.64 -13.37 -2.09
C ALA A 187 8.32 -13.40 -1.29
N PHE A 188 8.33 -12.87 -0.07
CA PHE A 188 7.19 -12.93 0.86
C PHE A 188 6.15 -11.84 0.55
N PHE A 189 6.60 -10.63 0.21
CA PHE A 189 5.70 -9.56 -0.25
C PHE A 189 5.02 -9.87 -1.60
N GLY A 190 5.50 -10.88 -2.35
CA GLY A 190 4.99 -11.24 -3.67
C GLY A 190 3.63 -11.95 -3.70
N LEU A 191 3.09 -12.41 -2.56
CA LEU A 191 1.77 -13.06 -2.51
C LEU A 191 0.66 -12.09 -2.93
N SER A 192 -0.18 -12.45 -3.89
CA SER A 192 -1.10 -11.50 -4.51
C SER A 192 -2.43 -12.15 -4.93
N VAL A 193 -3.51 -11.36 -4.87
CA VAL A 193 -4.82 -11.72 -5.41
C VAL A 193 -5.03 -11.20 -6.85
N PHE A 194 -4.13 -10.35 -7.34
CA PHE A 194 -4.24 -9.75 -8.67
C PHE A 194 -3.93 -10.78 -9.75
N ALA A 195 -4.76 -10.81 -10.80
CA ALA A 195 -4.62 -11.80 -11.87
C ALA A 195 -3.34 -11.64 -12.71
N GLU A 196 -2.75 -10.44 -12.71
CA GLU A 196 -1.46 -10.13 -13.34
C GLU A 196 -0.27 -10.73 -12.57
N ASP A 197 -0.46 -10.99 -11.27
CA ASP A 197 0.58 -11.50 -10.38
C ASP A 197 0.45 -13.01 -10.21
N ASP A 198 -0.79 -13.48 -10.00
CA ASP A 198 -1.11 -14.89 -9.81
C ASP A 198 -2.43 -15.27 -10.50
N ILE A 199 -2.29 -16.01 -11.60
CA ILE A 199 -3.41 -16.46 -12.42
C ILE A 199 -4.25 -17.52 -11.69
N LYS A 200 -3.65 -18.29 -10.77
CA LYS A 200 -4.32 -19.41 -10.07
C LYS A 200 -5.50 -18.94 -9.24
N VAL A 201 -5.38 -17.78 -8.60
CA VAL A 201 -6.47 -17.15 -7.82
C VAL A 201 -7.66 -16.86 -8.73
N GLY A 202 -7.41 -16.18 -9.86
CA GLY A 202 -8.42 -15.90 -10.86
C GLY A 202 -9.07 -17.16 -11.43
N ASP A 203 -8.25 -18.18 -11.70
CA ASP A 203 -8.71 -19.45 -12.27
C ASP A 203 -9.58 -20.25 -11.28
N LYS A 204 -9.19 -20.33 -10.01
CA LYS A 204 -9.92 -21.09 -9.00
C LYS A 204 -11.23 -20.42 -8.61
N TYR A 205 -11.20 -19.10 -8.37
CA TYR A 205 -12.32 -18.41 -7.72
C TYR A 205 -13.26 -17.69 -8.71
N PHE A 206 -12.78 -17.33 -9.90
CA PHE A 206 -13.49 -16.44 -10.82
C PHE A 206 -13.60 -17.00 -12.26
N SER A 207 -13.64 -18.33 -12.43
CA SER A 207 -13.78 -19.00 -13.74
C SER A 207 -15.12 -19.68 -13.99
N GLY A 208 -15.97 -19.81 -12.96
CA GLY A 208 -17.20 -20.59 -13.04
C GLY A 208 -18.28 -19.95 -13.92
N PRO A 209 -19.18 -20.76 -14.53
CA PRO A 209 -20.24 -20.27 -15.44
C PRO A 209 -21.37 -19.49 -14.76
N ALA A 210 -21.42 -19.46 -13.42
CA ALA A 210 -22.41 -18.70 -12.64
C ALA A 210 -21.74 -18.04 -11.43
N ILE A 211 -20.95 -16.99 -11.68
CA ILE A 211 -20.49 -16.08 -10.63
C ILE A 211 -21.69 -15.23 -10.22
N THR A 212 -22.47 -15.69 -9.25
CA THR A 212 -23.51 -14.86 -8.65
C THR A 212 -22.86 -13.74 -7.83
N MET A 213 -23.54 -12.60 -7.67
CA MET A 213 -23.01 -11.50 -6.86
C MET A 213 -22.70 -11.94 -5.42
N GLU A 214 -23.56 -12.79 -4.85
CA GLU A 214 -23.37 -13.29 -3.47
C GLU A 214 -22.14 -14.19 -3.34
N ASN A 215 -21.96 -15.15 -4.26
CA ASN A 215 -20.77 -16.01 -4.25
C ASN A 215 -19.48 -15.19 -4.41
N THR A 216 -19.51 -14.16 -5.27
CA THR A 216 -18.38 -13.23 -5.45
C THR A 216 -18.03 -12.53 -4.14
N ARG A 217 -19.04 -12.08 -3.39
CA ARG A 217 -18.85 -11.37 -2.12
C ARG A 217 -18.20 -12.25 -1.07
N VAL A 218 -18.70 -13.47 -0.87
CA VAL A 218 -18.15 -14.44 0.11
C VAL A 218 -16.72 -14.82 -0.22
N VAL A 219 -16.44 -15.08 -1.50
CA VAL A 219 -15.09 -15.36 -1.99
C VAL A 219 -14.17 -14.15 -1.77
N SER A 220 -14.64 -12.94 -2.05
CA SER A 220 -13.87 -11.72 -1.87
C SER A 220 -13.49 -11.51 -0.40
N GLN A 221 -14.44 -11.68 0.52
CA GLN A 221 -14.19 -11.60 1.96
C GLN A 221 -13.16 -12.63 2.42
N SER A 222 -13.26 -13.87 1.93
CA SER A 222 -12.32 -14.93 2.28
C SER A 222 -10.89 -14.61 1.81
N LEU A 223 -10.74 -14.14 0.57
CA LEU A 223 -9.45 -13.72 0.03
C LEU A 223 -8.90 -12.46 0.72
N GLN A 224 -9.77 -11.51 1.11
CA GLN A 224 -9.39 -10.34 1.91
C GLN A 224 -8.88 -10.75 3.29
N HIS A 225 -9.51 -11.74 3.94
CA HIS A 225 -8.98 -12.31 5.19
C HIS A 225 -7.61 -12.98 5.00
N TYR A 226 -7.38 -13.67 3.89
CA TYR A 226 -6.08 -14.26 3.58
C TYR A 226 -5.00 -13.18 3.37
N LEU A 227 -5.34 -12.11 2.64
CA LEU A 227 -4.46 -10.96 2.48
C LEU A 227 -4.13 -10.31 3.82
N GLU A 228 -5.13 -10.02 4.66
CA GLU A 228 -4.93 -9.39 5.96
C GLU A 228 -4.06 -10.25 6.87
N SER A 229 -4.27 -11.57 6.88
CA SER A 229 -3.44 -12.53 7.62
C SER A 229 -1.99 -12.53 7.13
N ALA A 230 -1.77 -12.66 5.82
CA ALA A 230 -0.43 -12.67 5.23
C ALA A 230 0.33 -11.36 5.51
N ARG A 231 -0.36 -10.23 5.34
CA ARG A 231 0.20 -8.90 5.62
C ARG A 231 0.50 -8.70 7.10
N GLY A 232 -0.34 -9.25 8.00
CA GLY A 232 -0.09 -9.26 9.44
C GLY A 232 1.21 -9.97 9.81
N ASP A 233 1.48 -11.13 9.21
CA ASP A 233 2.76 -11.83 9.44
C ASP A 233 3.95 -11.11 8.80
N LEU A 234 3.78 -10.52 7.61
CA LEU A 234 4.80 -9.64 6.99
C LEU A 234 5.15 -8.44 7.88
N PHE A 235 4.14 -7.84 8.53
CA PHE A 235 4.35 -6.77 9.50
C PHE A 235 5.16 -7.27 10.70
N LYS A 236 4.83 -8.42 11.29
CA LYS A 236 5.62 -8.99 12.39
C LYS A 236 7.08 -9.18 12.00
N VAL A 237 7.35 -9.73 10.82
CA VAL A 237 8.70 -9.91 10.28
C VAL A 237 9.44 -8.58 10.18
N LEU A 238 8.90 -7.61 9.43
CA LEU A 238 9.58 -6.32 9.22
C LEU A 238 9.70 -5.52 10.52
N HIS A 239 8.68 -5.55 11.38
CA HIS A 239 8.68 -4.89 12.67
C HIS A 239 9.77 -5.44 13.60
N ASN A 240 9.94 -6.77 13.70
CA ASN A 240 11.01 -7.36 14.50
C ASN A 240 12.41 -6.98 13.98
N ILE A 241 12.59 -6.89 12.66
CA ILE A 241 13.84 -6.40 12.05
C ILE A 241 14.07 -4.91 12.37
N LEU A 242 13.03 -4.09 12.42
CA LEU A 242 13.13 -2.66 12.79
C LEU A 242 13.34 -2.42 14.29
N LEU A 243 12.77 -3.28 15.15
CA LEU A 243 12.96 -3.19 16.60
C LEU A 243 14.41 -3.44 16.99
N ASN A 244 15.07 -4.37 16.30
CA ASN A 244 16.47 -4.70 16.53
C ASN A 244 17.42 -3.60 16.04
N GLY A 245 18.20 -3.03 16.96
CA GLY A 245 19.04 -1.86 16.69
C GLY A 245 20.09 -2.09 15.59
N GLU A 246 20.64 -3.29 15.51
CA GLU A 246 21.67 -3.67 14.53
C GLU A 246 21.14 -3.75 13.09
N THR A 247 19.83 -4.01 12.93
CA THR A 247 19.20 -4.21 11.61
C THR A 247 18.30 -3.07 11.16
N ARG A 248 18.00 -2.11 12.04
CA ARG A 248 17.09 -1.00 11.77
C ARG A 248 17.52 -0.18 10.54
N GLU A 249 18.79 0.21 10.47
CA GLU A 249 19.32 0.98 9.35
C GLU A 249 19.23 0.21 8.02
N LEU A 250 19.53 -1.09 8.04
CA LEU A 250 19.45 -1.96 6.86
C LEU A 250 18.00 -2.13 6.38
N ALA A 251 17.03 -2.17 7.31
CA ALA A 251 15.61 -2.22 6.98
C ALA A 251 15.09 -0.90 6.43
N LEU A 252 15.47 0.24 7.03
CA LEU A 252 15.11 1.56 6.50
C LEU A 252 15.69 1.79 5.09
N ASN A 253 16.92 1.35 4.85
CA ASN A 253 17.53 1.39 3.52
C ASN A 253 16.79 0.50 2.52
N TYR A 254 16.38 -0.71 2.91
CA TYR A 254 15.58 -1.58 2.06
C TYR A 254 14.21 -0.97 1.72
N MET A 255 13.53 -0.41 2.72
CA MET A 255 12.24 0.28 2.54
C MET A 255 12.39 1.49 1.59
N ALA A 256 13.43 2.31 1.76
CA ALA A 256 13.70 3.43 0.87
C ALA A 256 14.05 2.98 -0.54
N ALA A 257 14.83 1.90 -0.70
CA ALA A 257 15.15 1.32 -2.00
C ALA A 257 13.88 0.83 -2.73
N LEU A 258 12.94 0.20 -2.02
CA LEU A 258 11.65 -0.21 -2.60
C LEU A 258 10.88 0.99 -3.17
N VAL A 259 10.83 2.11 -2.45
CA VAL A 259 10.17 3.33 -2.91
C VAL A 259 10.92 3.93 -4.10
N ASN A 260 12.22 4.17 -3.96
CA ASN A 260 13.04 4.83 -4.99
C ASN A 260 13.10 4.05 -6.30
N TYR A 261 13.12 2.71 -6.26
CA TYR A 261 13.15 1.88 -7.46
C TYR A 261 11.78 1.76 -8.15
N ASN A 262 10.72 2.26 -7.52
CA ASN A 262 9.35 2.20 -8.04
C ASN A 262 8.76 3.56 -8.42
N VAL A 263 9.54 4.65 -8.41
CA VAL A 263 9.05 6.01 -8.76
C VAL A 263 8.34 6.04 -10.12
N LYS A 264 8.77 5.20 -11.08
CA LYS A 264 8.12 5.08 -12.40
C LYS A 264 6.66 4.59 -12.34
N LYS A 265 6.18 4.02 -11.22
CA LYS A 265 4.76 3.66 -11.05
C LYS A 265 3.83 4.87 -11.09
N ALA A 266 4.32 6.06 -10.78
CA ALA A 266 3.53 7.29 -10.87
C ALA A 266 3.22 7.73 -12.32
N GLN A 267 4.00 7.25 -13.30
CA GLN A 267 3.85 7.65 -14.70
C GLN A 267 2.47 7.31 -15.26
N MET A 268 1.94 8.17 -16.13
CA MET A 268 0.64 7.94 -16.77
C MET A 268 0.63 6.60 -17.53
N GLN A 269 1.69 6.24 -18.24
CA GLN A 269 1.83 4.94 -18.90
C GLN A 269 3.05 4.20 -18.37
N THR A 270 2.89 3.53 -17.23
CA THR A 270 3.95 2.71 -16.64
C THR A 270 4.22 1.46 -17.48
N ASP A 271 5.50 1.16 -17.71
CA ASP A 271 5.93 -0.16 -18.19
C ASP A 271 6.07 -1.14 -17.01
N ASP A 272 5.20 -2.15 -16.99
CA ASP A 272 5.15 -3.20 -15.95
C ASP A 272 6.44 -4.02 -15.83
N LYS A 273 7.31 -4.01 -16.85
CA LYS A 273 8.61 -4.68 -16.78
C LYS A 273 9.60 -3.94 -15.89
N LEU A 274 9.40 -2.64 -15.69
CA LEU A 274 10.36 -1.80 -14.97
C LEU A 274 10.07 -1.69 -13.48
N VAL A 275 8.82 -1.94 -13.08
CA VAL A 275 8.31 -1.68 -11.74
C VAL A 275 7.86 -2.96 -11.04
N SER A 276 7.73 -2.87 -9.72
CA SER A 276 7.08 -3.89 -8.91
C SER A 276 5.58 -3.95 -9.20
N THR A 277 5.00 -5.13 -8.98
CA THR A 277 3.58 -5.37 -9.20
C THR A 277 2.69 -4.67 -8.17
N ASP A 278 1.41 -4.56 -8.50
CA ASP A 278 0.42 -3.91 -7.65
C ASP A 278 0.18 -4.68 -6.36
N GLY A 279 0.07 -6.01 -6.42
CA GLY A 279 -0.08 -6.83 -5.19
C GLY A 279 1.10 -6.69 -4.25
N PHE A 280 2.32 -6.71 -4.81
CA PHE A 280 3.55 -6.50 -4.04
C PHE A 280 3.57 -5.14 -3.35
N MET A 281 3.31 -4.07 -4.10
CA MET A 281 3.34 -2.70 -3.58
C MET A 281 2.22 -2.44 -2.57
N LEU A 282 1.03 -3.02 -2.75
CA LEU A 282 -0.07 -2.90 -1.79
C LEU A 282 0.21 -3.68 -0.49
N ASN A 283 0.90 -4.82 -0.55
CA ASN A 283 1.34 -5.52 0.66
C ASN A 283 2.37 -4.70 1.43
N PHE A 284 3.34 -4.11 0.72
CA PHE A 284 4.32 -3.21 1.33
C PHE A 284 3.65 -1.97 1.94
N LEU A 285 2.75 -1.34 1.20
CA LEU A 285 1.93 -0.21 1.68
C LEU A 285 1.21 -0.56 2.97
N TRP A 286 0.53 -1.72 3.03
CA TRP A 286 -0.20 -2.13 4.21
C TRP A 286 0.71 -2.23 5.44
N VAL A 287 1.91 -2.80 5.29
CA VAL A 287 2.87 -2.92 6.39
C VAL A 287 3.33 -1.53 6.85
N LEU A 288 3.60 -0.61 5.92
CA LEU A 288 3.95 0.77 6.25
C LEU A 288 2.81 1.54 6.92
N GLN A 289 1.56 1.31 6.52
CA GLN A 289 0.39 1.84 7.19
C GLN A 289 0.37 1.38 8.66
N GLN A 290 0.53 0.08 8.93
CA GLN A 290 0.60 -0.46 10.29
C GLN A 290 1.73 0.15 11.12
N LEU A 291 2.94 0.28 10.55
CA LEU A 291 4.07 0.93 11.22
C LEU A 291 3.77 2.40 11.54
N SER A 292 3.02 3.08 10.65
CA SER A 292 2.67 4.49 10.83
C SER A 292 1.53 4.76 11.82
N MET A 293 0.70 3.76 12.16
CA MET A 293 -0.48 3.95 13.01
C MET A 293 -0.18 4.58 14.38
N LYS A 294 0.99 4.33 14.95
CA LYS A 294 1.39 4.84 16.28
C LYS A 294 2.22 6.12 16.22
N ILE A 295 2.49 6.65 15.03
CA ILE A 295 3.28 7.88 14.85
C ILE A 295 2.44 9.07 15.29
N LYS A 296 2.97 9.85 16.22
CA LYS A 296 2.38 11.14 16.60
C LYS A 296 2.87 12.21 15.64
N LEU A 297 1.96 13.01 15.11
CA LEU A 297 2.30 14.03 14.12
C LEU A 297 3.35 15.03 14.62
N ASP A 298 3.36 15.35 15.92
CA ASP A 298 4.35 16.27 16.53
C ASP A 298 5.79 15.73 16.49
N THR A 299 5.97 14.43 16.20
CA THR A 299 7.29 13.80 16.07
C THR A 299 7.76 13.71 14.62
N VAL A 300 6.95 14.18 13.67
CA VAL A 300 7.25 14.19 12.24
C VAL A 300 7.86 15.55 11.89
N ASP A 301 9.09 15.54 11.39
CA ASP A 301 9.74 16.75 10.89
C ASP A 301 9.22 17.10 9.48
N PRO A 302 8.49 18.24 9.29
CA PRO A 302 7.98 18.64 7.98
C PRO A 302 9.09 18.96 6.96
N TYR A 303 10.33 19.20 7.41
CA TYR A 303 11.48 19.50 6.54
C TYR A 303 12.20 18.26 6.02
N TYR A 304 11.78 17.04 6.42
CA TYR A 304 12.53 15.82 6.13
C TYR A 304 12.81 15.59 4.64
N ILE A 305 11.87 15.90 3.74
CA ILE A 305 12.10 15.69 2.30
C ILE A 305 13.17 16.62 1.71
N PHE A 306 13.54 17.68 2.41
CA PHE A 306 14.61 18.62 2.04
C PHE A 306 15.91 18.33 2.80
N HIS A 307 15.87 17.41 3.78
CA HIS A 307 16.98 17.07 4.64
C HIS A 307 18.08 16.33 3.84
N PRO A 308 19.39 16.63 4.01
CA PRO A 308 20.47 15.96 3.28
C PRO A 308 20.55 14.44 3.45
N ARG A 309 20.20 13.95 4.65
CA ARG A 309 20.05 12.50 4.98
C ARG A 309 18.70 11.89 4.58
N CYS A 310 17.84 12.60 3.86
CA CYS A 310 16.58 12.02 3.38
C CYS A 310 16.88 10.82 2.48
N ARG A 311 16.27 9.67 2.76
CA ARG A 311 16.48 8.45 1.95
C ARG A 311 15.61 8.42 0.69
N LEU A 312 14.64 9.32 0.58
CA LEU A 312 13.69 9.37 -0.54
C LEU A 312 14.26 10.22 -1.67
N GLY A 313 14.29 9.66 -2.88
CA GLY A 313 14.72 10.36 -4.08
C GLY A 313 13.62 11.25 -4.65
N VAL A 314 13.42 12.44 -4.06
CA VAL A 314 12.45 13.43 -4.59
C VAL A 314 13.14 14.25 -5.69
N SER A 315 12.71 14.11 -6.94
CA SER A 315 13.32 14.83 -8.07
C SER A 315 13.13 16.35 -7.95
N LEU A 316 14.15 17.14 -8.29
CA LEU A 316 14.02 18.60 -8.40
C LEU A 316 13.17 19.04 -9.59
N GLU A 317 12.95 18.14 -10.55
CA GLU A 317 12.07 18.35 -11.69
C GLU A 317 10.59 18.09 -11.36
N GLU A 318 10.31 17.50 -10.20
CA GLU A 318 8.96 17.29 -9.71
C GLU A 318 8.25 18.64 -9.54
N THR A 319 7.03 18.75 -10.04
CA THR A 319 6.22 19.98 -9.92
C THR A 319 5.92 20.27 -8.46
N ARG A 320 6.01 21.54 -8.07
CA ARG A 320 5.84 22.00 -6.67
C ARG A 320 4.57 22.80 -6.51
N LEU A 321 3.97 22.76 -5.32
CA LEU A 321 2.68 23.41 -5.04
C LEU A 321 2.67 24.89 -5.43
N LYS A 322 3.76 25.62 -5.16
CA LYS A 322 3.87 27.04 -5.50
C LYS A 322 5.21 27.44 -6.08
N ALA A 323 6.31 26.88 -5.57
CA ALA A 323 7.66 27.28 -5.92
C ALA A 323 8.02 26.97 -7.37
N THR A 324 8.82 27.82 -8.00
CA THR A 324 9.54 27.47 -9.24
C THR A 324 10.70 26.50 -8.96
N MET A 325 11.20 25.84 -9.99
CA MET A 325 12.43 25.03 -9.89
C MET A 325 13.62 25.87 -9.43
N GLU A 326 13.72 27.13 -9.86
CA GLU A 326 14.80 28.05 -9.50
C GLU A 326 14.70 28.47 -8.03
N GLU A 327 13.51 28.86 -7.57
CA GLU A 327 13.23 29.18 -6.17
C GLU A 327 13.53 28.00 -5.25
N LEU A 328 13.15 26.78 -5.66
CA LEU A 328 13.45 25.56 -4.91
C LEU A 328 14.96 25.35 -4.77
N LYS A 329 15.72 25.46 -5.87
CA LYS A 329 17.18 25.29 -5.86
C LYS A 329 17.86 26.32 -4.95
N SER A 330 17.47 27.59 -5.06
CA SER A 330 18.00 28.67 -4.22
C SER A 330 17.71 28.41 -2.75
N TRP A 331 16.45 28.09 -2.42
CA TRP A 331 16.04 27.88 -1.04
C TRP A 331 16.66 26.63 -0.41
N MET A 332 16.83 25.55 -1.17
CA MET A 332 17.55 24.37 -0.67
C MET A 332 19.03 24.66 -0.40
N ALA A 333 19.68 25.47 -1.24
CA ALA A 333 21.06 25.89 -0.98
C ALA A 333 21.15 26.69 0.33
N GLU A 334 20.26 27.67 0.54
CA GLU A 334 20.14 28.44 1.80
C GLU A 334 19.86 27.56 3.02
N LEU A 335 19.10 26.48 2.86
CA LEU A 335 18.81 25.53 3.93
C LEU A 335 20.03 24.68 4.28
N HIS A 336 20.78 24.22 3.28
CA HIS A 336 21.95 23.36 3.48
C HIS A 336 23.17 24.11 4.03
N GLU A 337 23.23 25.43 3.88
CA GLU A 337 24.25 26.28 4.52
C GLU A 337 24.12 26.33 6.05
N ASP A 338 22.94 26.12 6.60
CA ASP A 338 22.68 26.14 8.04
C ASP A 338 22.14 24.79 8.55
N PRO A 339 23.03 23.85 8.96
CA PRO A 339 22.64 22.56 9.48
C PRO A 339 21.76 22.62 10.75
N SER A 340 21.72 23.76 11.47
CA SER A 340 20.91 23.90 12.69
C SER A 340 19.41 23.93 12.41
N LYS A 341 19.01 24.21 11.15
CA LYS A 341 17.61 24.19 10.71
C LYS A 341 17.03 22.79 10.57
N PHE A 342 17.89 21.77 10.54
CA PHE A 342 17.47 20.38 10.38
C PHE A 342 17.51 19.63 11.70
N SER A 343 16.43 18.92 12.01
CA SER A 343 16.43 17.94 13.08
C SER A 343 17.04 16.62 12.59
N GLU A 344 17.68 15.87 13.48
CA GLU A 344 18.12 14.52 13.14
C GLU A 344 16.92 13.65 12.75
N PRO A 345 16.88 13.05 11.55
CA PRO A 345 15.79 12.20 11.14
C PRO A 345 15.65 11.02 12.09
N LYS A 346 14.46 10.90 12.68
CA LYS A 346 14.08 9.77 13.54
C LYS A 346 13.14 8.84 12.79
N PHE A 347 13.08 7.59 13.25
CA PHE A 347 12.18 6.58 12.70
C PHE A 347 10.73 7.06 12.45
N PRO A 348 10.05 7.81 13.35
CA PRO A 348 8.69 8.29 13.07
C PRO A 348 8.62 9.20 11.84
N THR A 349 9.61 10.09 11.66
CA THR A 349 9.67 10.96 10.48
C THR A 349 9.95 10.14 9.22
N GLU A 350 10.99 9.31 9.23
CA GLU A 350 11.36 8.50 8.07
C GLU A 350 10.23 7.56 7.65
N CYS A 351 9.61 6.87 8.62
CA CYS A 351 8.51 5.96 8.37
C CYS A 351 7.28 6.70 7.82
N PHE A 352 6.94 7.88 8.35
CA PHE A 352 5.81 8.67 7.86
C PHE A 352 5.96 9.01 6.37
N PHE A 353 7.12 9.55 5.98
CA PHE A 353 7.35 9.93 4.58
C PHE A 353 7.55 8.72 3.67
N LEU A 354 8.12 7.61 4.15
CA LEU A 354 8.14 6.34 3.42
C LEU A 354 6.71 5.85 3.15
N THR A 355 5.82 5.92 4.14
CA THR A 355 4.40 5.56 3.97
C THR A 355 3.70 6.48 2.95
N LEU A 356 3.92 7.79 3.02
CA LEU A 356 3.34 8.76 2.07
C LEU A 356 3.79 8.51 0.62
N HIS A 357 5.09 8.32 0.39
CA HIS A 357 5.57 8.02 -0.97
C HIS A 357 5.14 6.63 -1.44
N THR A 358 5.01 5.66 -0.53
CA THR A 358 4.46 4.34 -0.89
C THR A 358 2.98 4.42 -1.23
N HIS A 359 2.21 5.29 -0.57
CA HIS A 359 0.83 5.60 -0.95
C HIS A 359 0.77 6.06 -2.42
N HIS A 360 1.55 7.10 -2.74
CA HIS A 360 1.65 7.65 -4.09
C HIS A 360 1.98 6.58 -5.15
N LEU A 361 2.92 5.68 -4.85
CA LEU A 361 3.40 4.67 -5.81
C LEU A 361 2.59 3.37 -5.82
N SER A 362 1.62 3.20 -4.91
CA SER A 362 0.87 1.95 -4.77
C SER A 362 -0.63 2.15 -5.01
N ILE A 363 -1.31 2.95 -4.17
CA ILE A 363 -2.77 3.01 -4.18
C ILE A 363 -3.29 3.68 -5.45
N LEU A 364 -2.70 4.80 -5.85
CA LEU A 364 -3.17 5.58 -7.00
C LEU A 364 -2.90 4.91 -8.34
N PRO A 365 -1.71 4.33 -8.60
CA PRO A 365 -1.50 3.53 -9.80
C PRO A 365 -2.50 2.38 -9.91
N CYS A 366 -2.84 1.73 -8.78
CA CYS A 366 -3.89 0.70 -8.75
C CYS A 366 -5.27 1.26 -9.10
N CYS A 367 -5.67 2.40 -8.53
CA CYS A 367 -6.93 3.10 -8.84
C CYS A 367 -7.01 3.45 -10.34
N ARG A 368 -5.97 4.07 -10.91
CA ARG A 368 -5.88 4.43 -12.32
C ARG A 368 -6.00 3.20 -13.22
N ARG A 369 -5.28 2.12 -12.89
CA ARG A 369 -5.33 0.85 -13.63
C ARG A 369 -6.72 0.21 -13.56
N TYR A 370 -7.37 0.25 -12.40
CA TYR A 370 -8.72 -0.25 -12.21
C TYR A 370 -9.73 0.51 -13.09
N ILE A 371 -9.68 1.84 -13.11
CA ILE A 371 -10.55 2.68 -13.95
C ILE A 371 -10.32 2.36 -15.44
N ARG A 372 -9.06 2.25 -15.88
CA ARG A 372 -8.72 1.86 -17.27
C ARG A 372 -9.26 0.49 -17.62
N ARG A 373 -9.15 -0.48 -16.71
CA ARG A 373 -9.70 -1.83 -16.91
C ARG A 373 -11.22 -1.78 -17.09
N LEU A 374 -11.94 -0.98 -16.30
CA LEU A 374 -13.39 -0.80 -16.46
C LEU A 374 -13.75 -0.20 -17.82
N ARG A 375 -13.01 0.81 -18.30
CA ARG A 375 -13.21 1.39 -19.64
C ARG A 375 -12.99 0.35 -20.73
N ALA A 376 -11.87 -0.38 -20.66
CA ALA A 376 -11.55 -1.44 -21.62
C ALA A 376 -12.62 -2.56 -21.64
N ILE A 377 -13.17 -2.94 -20.48
CA ILE A 377 -14.28 -3.90 -20.40
C ILE A 377 -15.52 -3.37 -21.11
N ARG A 378 -15.91 -2.12 -20.87
CA ARG A 378 -17.10 -1.51 -21.51
C ARG A 378 -16.93 -1.43 -23.03
N GLU A 379 -15.79 -0.94 -23.50
CA GLU A 379 -15.49 -0.82 -24.93
C GLU A 379 -15.48 -2.18 -25.62
N LEU A 380 -14.79 -3.16 -25.04
CA LEU A 380 -14.70 -4.51 -25.63
C LEU A 380 -16.06 -5.22 -25.60
N ASN A 381 -16.86 -5.02 -24.55
CA ASN A 381 -18.22 -5.57 -24.50
C ASN A 381 -19.11 -4.97 -25.60
N ARG A 382 -19.04 -3.64 -25.81
CA ARG A 382 -19.73 -2.98 -26.91
C ARG A 382 -19.35 -3.57 -28.27
N THR A 383 -18.06 -3.76 -28.54
CA THR A 383 -17.59 -4.40 -29.78
C THR A 383 -18.10 -5.84 -29.94
N VAL A 384 -18.18 -6.61 -28.84
CA VAL A 384 -18.74 -7.97 -28.87
C VAL A 384 -20.23 -7.95 -29.21
N GLU A 385 -20.99 -7.01 -28.65
CA GLU A 385 -22.42 -6.83 -28.93
C GLU A 385 -22.66 -6.39 -30.38
N GLU A 386 -21.90 -5.41 -30.88
CA GLU A 386 -21.95 -4.95 -32.27
C GLU A 386 -21.67 -6.09 -33.28
N LEU A 387 -20.62 -6.89 -33.03
CA LEU A 387 -20.27 -8.02 -33.89
C LEU A 387 -21.34 -9.14 -33.87
N LYS A 388 -21.97 -9.38 -32.72
CA LYS A 388 -23.09 -10.34 -32.62
C LYS A 388 -24.34 -9.83 -33.33
N ASN A 389 -24.69 -8.57 -33.13
CA ASN A 389 -25.91 -7.99 -33.70
C ASN A 389 -25.82 -7.88 -35.23
N SER A 390 -24.61 -7.68 -35.77
CA SER A 390 -24.35 -7.67 -37.22
C SER A 390 -24.12 -9.07 -37.82
N GLU A 391 -24.28 -10.16 -37.06
CA GLU A 391 -23.98 -11.53 -37.52
C GLU A 391 -24.68 -11.89 -38.82
N SER A 392 -25.94 -11.48 -39.00
CA SER A 392 -26.70 -11.72 -40.24
C SER A 392 -26.05 -11.11 -41.49
N GLN A 393 -25.26 -10.04 -41.35
CA GLN A 393 -24.65 -9.30 -42.45
C GLN A 393 -23.33 -9.92 -42.93
N TRP A 394 -22.58 -10.57 -42.03
CA TRP A 394 -21.26 -11.11 -42.34
C TRP A 394 -21.16 -12.64 -42.29
N LYS A 395 -22.16 -13.35 -41.74
CA LYS A 395 -22.10 -14.82 -41.56
C LYS A 395 -21.90 -15.61 -42.86
N ASP A 396 -22.37 -15.07 -43.99
CA ASP A 396 -22.31 -15.69 -45.32
C ASP A 396 -21.26 -15.01 -46.23
N SER A 397 -20.53 -14.02 -45.71
CA SER A 397 -19.46 -13.32 -46.43
C SER A 397 -18.19 -14.17 -46.52
N PRO A 398 -17.32 -13.97 -47.53
CA PRO A 398 -15.97 -14.55 -47.56
C PRO A 398 -15.13 -14.25 -46.30
N LEU A 399 -15.46 -13.18 -45.57
CA LEU A 399 -14.80 -12.79 -44.31
C LEU A 399 -15.41 -13.44 -43.06
N ALA A 400 -16.43 -14.29 -43.18
CA ALA A 400 -17.15 -14.86 -42.05
C ALA A 400 -16.23 -15.57 -41.04
N SER A 401 -15.25 -16.34 -41.51
CA SER A 401 -14.28 -17.03 -40.65
C SER A 401 -13.48 -16.04 -39.79
N ARG A 402 -13.02 -14.94 -40.40
CA ARG A 402 -12.28 -13.87 -39.71
C ARG A 402 -13.14 -13.16 -38.66
N HIS A 403 -14.41 -12.88 -38.97
CA HIS A 403 -15.34 -12.30 -38.00
C HIS A 403 -15.63 -13.25 -36.83
N ARG A 404 -15.84 -14.55 -37.08
CA ARG A 404 -16.01 -15.55 -36.02
C ARG A 404 -14.77 -15.64 -35.13
N GLU A 405 -13.57 -15.63 -35.72
CA GLU A 405 -12.33 -15.65 -34.96
C GLU A 405 -12.14 -14.38 -34.13
N MET A 406 -12.39 -13.21 -34.71
CA MET A 406 -12.36 -11.93 -33.99
C MET A 406 -13.35 -11.95 -32.81
N LEU A 407 -14.59 -12.40 -33.04
CA LEU A 407 -15.58 -12.52 -31.97
C LEU A 407 -15.12 -13.48 -30.86
N LYS A 408 -14.49 -14.61 -31.21
CA LYS A 408 -13.92 -15.56 -30.24
C LYS A 408 -12.78 -14.93 -29.44
N ARG A 409 -11.88 -14.16 -30.09
CA ARG A 409 -10.77 -13.45 -29.43
C ARG A 409 -11.31 -12.38 -28.47
N CYS A 410 -12.23 -11.52 -28.93
CA CYS A 410 -12.86 -10.49 -28.11
C CYS A 410 -13.59 -11.09 -26.89
N LYS A 411 -14.37 -12.17 -27.07
CA LYS A 411 -15.02 -12.88 -25.95
C LYS A 411 -14.02 -13.43 -24.95
N THR A 412 -12.92 -14.03 -25.42
CA THR A 412 -11.87 -14.58 -24.54
C THR A 412 -11.16 -13.47 -23.75
N GLN A 413 -10.80 -12.37 -24.42
CA GLN A 413 -10.18 -11.22 -23.78
C GLN A 413 -11.13 -10.54 -22.78
N LEU A 414 -12.42 -10.42 -23.11
CA LEU A 414 -13.43 -9.90 -22.19
C LEU A 414 -13.54 -10.75 -20.92
N LYS A 415 -13.61 -12.09 -21.06
CA LYS A 415 -13.60 -13.00 -19.91
C LYS A 415 -12.36 -12.81 -19.04
N LYS A 416 -11.18 -12.67 -19.65
CA LYS A 416 -9.92 -12.41 -18.93
C LYS A 416 -9.96 -11.08 -18.18
N LEU A 417 -10.45 -10.01 -18.80
CA LEU A 417 -10.54 -8.69 -18.16
C LEU A 417 -11.56 -8.66 -17.02
N VAL A 418 -12.73 -9.30 -17.19
CA VAL A 418 -13.75 -9.42 -16.13
C VAL A 418 -13.20 -10.19 -14.93
N ARG A 419 -12.47 -11.28 -15.17
CA ARG A 419 -11.78 -12.03 -14.12
C ARG A 419 -10.73 -11.17 -13.41
N ALA A 420 -9.87 -10.48 -14.16
CA ALA A 420 -8.87 -9.59 -13.58
C ALA A 420 -9.50 -8.43 -12.79
N LYS A 421 -10.67 -7.95 -13.21
CA LYS A 421 -11.46 -6.96 -12.47
C LYS A 421 -11.96 -7.54 -11.14
N ALA A 422 -12.51 -8.75 -11.12
CA ALA A 422 -12.93 -9.41 -9.89
C ALA A 422 -11.77 -9.60 -8.91
N CYS A 423 -10.61 -10.05 -9.39
CA CYS A 423 -9.36 -10.11 -8.59
C CYS A 423 -8.96 -8.74 -8.01
N ALA A 424 -9.05 -7.68 -8.81
CA ALA A 424 -8.73 -6.33 -8.36
C ALA A 424 -9.75 -5.77 -7.36
N ASP A 425 -11.04 -6.13 -7.48
CA ASP A 425 -12.05 -5.75 -6.47
C ASP A 425 -11.64 -6.28 -5.09
N VAL A 426 -11.19 -7.53 -5.00
CA VAL A 426 -10.74 -8.15 -3.74
C VAL A 426 -9.60 -7.33 -3.11
N GLY A 427 -8.57 -7.03 -3.88
CA GLY A 427 -7.34 -6.43 -3.38
C GLY A 427 -7.39 -4.91 -3.16
N LEU A 428 -8.13 -4.18 -4.01
CA LEU A 428 -8.18 -2.72 -4.03
C LEU A 428 -9.42 -2.14 -3.35
N LEU A 429 -10.58 -2.79 -3.46
CA LEU A 429 -11.85 -2.32 -2.88
C LEU A 429 -12.12 -2.95 -1.50
N ASP A 430 -11.08 -3.48 -0.85
CA ASP A 430 -11.15 -3.83 0.58
C ASP A 430 -11.36 -2.56 1.40
N GLU A 431 -12.50 -2.48 2.09
CA GLU A 431 -12.86 -1.33 2.90
C GLU A 431 -11.82 -1.04 3.99
N ASN A 432 -11.19 -2.05 4.58
CA ASN A 432 -10.20 -1.84 5.63
C ASN A 432 -8.94 -1.16 5.08
N LEU A 433 -8.48 -1.58 3.89
CA LEU A 433 -7.38 -0.92 3.19
C LEU A 433 -7.71 0.53 2.85
N LEU A 434 -8.91 0.79 2.31
CA LEU A 434 -9.33 2.14 1.93
C LEU A 434 -9.52 3.05 3.14
N ARG A 435 -10.08 2.55 4.25
CA ARG A 435 -10.21 3.31 5.52
C ARG A 435 -8.86 3.66 6.10
N ARG A 436 -7.92 2.71 6.18
CA ARG A 436 -6.53 2.99 6.60
C ARG A 436 -5.86 4.03 5.69
N SER A 437 -6.16 3.97 4.39
CA SER A 437 -5.64 4.94 3.44
C SER A 437 -6.19 6.34 3.67
N LEU A 438 -7.51 6.46 3.90
CA LEU A 438 -8.13 7.73 4.24
C LEU A 438 -7.61 8.30 5.57
N GLN A 439 -7.45 7.45 6.59
CA GLN A 439 -6.90 7.82 7.88
C GLN A 439 -5.46 8.35 7.74
N PHE A 440 -4.62 7.67 6.95
CA PHE A 440 -3.27 8.16 6.68
C PHE A 440 -3.28 9.50 5.91
N TYR A 441 -4.10 9.63 4.86
CA TYR A 441 -4.24 10.92 4.16
C TYR A 441 -4.76 12.03 5.06
N SER A 442 -5.65 11.74 6.02
CA SER A 442 -6.05 12.71 7.05
C SER A 442 -4.84 13.18 7.86
N THR A 443 -3.93 12.30 8.29
CA THR A 443 -2.70 12.73 8.98
C THR A 443 -1.76 13.58 8.10
N VAL A 444 -1.69 13.30 6.80
CA VAL A 444 -0.94 14.11 5.82
C VAL A 444 -1.58 15.48 5.66
N ILE A 445 -2.91 15.54 5.59
CA ILE A 445 -3.66 16.79 5.58
C ILE A 445 -3.38 17.62 6.83
N GLN A 446 -3.39 17.00 8.02
CA GLN A 446 -3.05 17.69 9.27
C GLN A 446 -1.64 18.27 9.23
N LEU A 447 -0.65 17.55 8.68
CA LEU A 447 0.70 18.06 8.48
C LEU A 447 0.69 19.30 7.59
N ILE A 448 0.04 19.21 6.42
CA ILE A 448 -0.03 20.29 5.44
C ILE A 448 -0.73 21.53 6.01
N LEU A 449 -1.85 21.34 6.72
CA LEU A 449 -2.60 22.43 7.34
C LEU A 449 -1.77 23.13 8.43
N ARG A 450 -1.03 22.38 9.26
CA ARG A 450 -0.11 22.95 10.26
C ARG A 450 1.06 23.72 9.63
N MET A 451 1.53 23.29 8.45
CA MET A 451 2.58 24.01 7.72
C MET A 451 2.10 25.35 7.18
N VAL A 452 0.82 25.44 6.81
CA VAL A 452 0.21 26.64 6.25
C VAL A 452 -0.28 27.61 7.33
N ASP A 453 -0.90 27.08 8.39
CA ASP A 453 -1.38 27.86 9.52
C ASP A 453 -1.11 27.12 10.85
N PRO A 454 -0.19 27.62 11.70
CA PRO A 454 0.09 27.05 13.01
C PRO A 454 -1.11 27.02 13.95
N ALA A 455 -2.17 27.79 13.69
CA ALA A 455 -3.40 27.81 14.51
C ALA A 455 -4.28 26.55 14.32
N TYR A 456 -3.95 25.68 13.36
CA TYR A 456 -4.67 24.41 13.14
C TYR A 456 -4.85 23.63 14.48
N PRO A 457 -6.07 23.15 14.81
CA PRO A 457 -7.24 23.00 13.94
C PRO A 457 -8.13 24.26 13.78
N ASN A 458 -7.83 25.36 14.47
CA ASN A 458 -8.65 26.58 14.48
C ASN A 458 -8.23 27.58 13.40
N ILE A 459 -8.13 27.11 12.15
CA ILE A 459 -7.73 27.94 11.01
C ILE A 459 -8.76 29.03 10.74
N THR A 460 -8.28 30.24 10.45
CA THR A 460 -9.11 31.37 10.01
C THR A 460 -8.75 31.80 8.60
N LEU A 461 -9.72 32.31 7.84
CA LEU A 461 -9.50 32.85 6.50
C LEU A 461 -9.73 34.36 6.46
N PRO A 462 -9.01 35.11 5.59
CA PRO A 462 -7.99 34.63 4.64
C PRO A 462 -6.70 34.16 5.33
N LEU A 463 -6.01 33.19 4.71
CA LEU A 463 -4.68 32.76 5.15
C LEU A 463 -3.66 33.90 5.01
N ASN A 464 -2.47 33.72 5.63
CA ASN A 464 -1.37 34.66 5.49
C ASN A 464 -1.00 34.86 4.01
N PRO A 465 -0.89 36.11 3.50
CA PRO A 465 -0.45 36.34 2.12
C PRO A 465 0.99 35.85 1.86
N GLU A 466 1.85 35.80 2.87
CA GLU A 466 3.20 35.24 2.77
C GLU A 466 3.15 33.72 2.91
N ILE A 467 3.28 33.02 1.78
CA ILE A 467 3.23 31.55 1.72
C ILE A 467 4.53 30.97 2.29
N PRO A 468 4.47 30.05 3.27
CA PRO A 468 5.67 29.39 3.80
C PRO A 468 6.46 28.66 2.70
N LYS A 469 7.76 28.95 2.59
CA LYS A 469 8.64 28.31 1.59
C LYS A 469 8.61 26.79 1.67
N SER A 470 8.52 26.23 2.88
CA SER A 470 8.42 24.79 3.12
C SER A 470 7.17 24.15 2.53
N PHE A 471 6.03 24.84 2.57
CA PHE A 471 4.80 24.42 1.89
C PHE A 471 4.91 24.61 0.38
N ALA A 472 5.38 25.78 -0.07
CA ALA A 472 5.52 26.11 -1.48
C ALA A 472 6.39 25.11 -2.26
N ALA A 473 7.40 24.55 -1.59
CA ALA A 473 8.37 23.59 -2.12
C ALA A 473 7.91 22.12 -2.06
N LEU A 474 6.76 21.80 -1.46
CA LEU A 474 6.23 20.44 -1.45
C LEU A 474 5.88 19.98 -2.88
N PRO A 475 6.07 18.69 -3.21
CA PRO A 475 5.57 18.12 -4.46
C PRO A 475 4.06 18.30 -4.61
N GLU A 476 3.58 18.61 -5.81
CA GLU A 476 2.13 18.77 -6.07
C GLU A 476 1.33 17.51 -5.72
N PHE A 477 1.94 16.33 -5.91
CA PHE A 477 1.26 15.06 -5.64
C PHE A 477 0.84 14.89 -4.18
N TYR A 478 1.41 15.64 -3.22
CA TYR A 478 0.99 15.59 -1.81
C TYR A 478 -0.47 16.03 -1.62
N VAL A 479 -0.96 16.93 -2.48
CA VAL A 479 -2.35 17.40 -2.49
C VAL A 479 -3.15 16.68 -3.57
N GLU A 480 -2.55 16.41 -4.73
CA GLU A 480 -3.22 15.71 -5.82
C GLU A 480 -3.67 14.30 -5.42
N ASP A 481 -2.82 13.58 -4.69
CA ASP A 481 -3.08 12.20 -4.28
C ASP A 481 -4.32 12.08 -3.38
N VAL A 482 -4.50 13.04 -2.47
CA VAL A 482 -5.68 13.14 -1.60
C VAL A 482 -6.92 13.31 -2.46
N ALA A 483 -6.90 14.25 -3.41
CA ALA A 483 -8.04 14.53 -4.27
C ALA A 483 -8.39 13.33 -5.17
N GLU A 484 -7.41 12.73 -5.83
CA GLU A 484 -7.60 11.58 -6.71
C GLU A 484 -8.11 10.36 -5.93
N PHE A 485 -7.59 10.12 -4.72
CA PHE A 485 -8.07 9.06 -3.85
C PHE A 485 -9.54 9.29 -3.43
N LEU A 486 -9.92 10.52 -3.07
CA LEU A 486 -11.30 10.85 -2.72
C LEU A 486 -12.26 10.65 -3.90
N LEU A 487 -11.88 11.08 -5.11
CA LEU A 487 -12.68 10.83 -6.33
C LEU A 487 -12.93 9.33 -6.54
N PHE A 488 -11.90 8.51 -6.36
CA PHE A 488 -12.02 7.06 -6.44
C PHE A 488 -12.95 6.50 -5.37
N VAL A 489 -12.77 6.90 -4.10
CA VAL A 489 -13.58 6.45 -2.98
C VAL A 489 -15.05 6.82 -3.14
N VAL A 490 -15.35 8.06 -3.52
CA VAL A 490 -16.74 8.52 -3.73
C VAL A 490 -17.45 7.69 -4.79
N GLN A 491 -16.74 7.30 -5.85
CA GLN A 491 -17.30 6.53 -6.94
C GLN A 491 -17.50 5.05 -6.59
N TYR A 492 -16.53 4.42 -5.92
CA TYR A 492 -16.49 2.96 -5.78
C TYR A 492 -16.73 2.44 -4.36
N SER A 493 -16.47 3.25 -3.33
CA SER A 493 -16.60 2.84 -1.91
C SER A 493 -16.97 4.03 -0.99
N PRO A 494 -18.08 4.73 -1.24
CA PRO A 494 -18.43 5.97 -0.53
C PRO A 494 -18.61 5.77 0.98
N GLN A 495 -18.87 4.55 1.46
CA GLN A 495 -18.96 4.20 2.87
C GLN A 495 -17.67 4.47 3.67
N VAL A 496 -16.52 4.56 2.99
CA VAL A 496 -15.24 4.93 3.61
C VAL A 496 -15.27 6.37 4.15
N LEU A 497 -16.13 7.25 3.60
CA LEU A 497 -16.30 8.62 4.08
C LEU A 497 -17.12 8.74 5.38
N TYR A 498 -17.53 7.62 5.98
CA TYR A 498 -18.18 7.63 7.30
C TYR A 498 -17.18 7.66 8.46
N GLU A 499 -15.88 7.58 8.17
CA GLU A 499 -14.81 7.64 9.16
C GLU A 499 -14.74 9.02 9.86
N PRO A 500 -14.47 9.09 11.17
CA PRO A 500 -14.39 10.36 11.89
C PRO A 500 -13.33 11.34 11.35
N CYS A 501 -12.24 10.81 10.78
CA CYS A 501 -11.12 11.60 10.25
C CYS A 501 -11.48 12.50 9.05
N VAL A 502 -12.69 12.36 8.49
CA VAL A 502 -13.18 13.20 7.39
C VAL A 502 -13.32 14.69 7.72
N GLN A 503 -13.34 15.07 9.00
CA GLN A 503 -13.36 16.47 9.44
C GLN A 503 -12.14 17.25 8.92
N ASP A 504 -10.96 16.63 8.98
CA ASP A 504 -9.73 17.23 8.46
C ASP A 504 -9.79 17.35 6.94
N VAL A 505 -10.36 16.35 6.27
CA VAL A 505 -10.55 16.34 4.82
C VAL A 505 -11.45 17.49 4.38
N VAL A 506 -12.56 17.72 5.08
CA VAL A 506 -13.44 18.85 4.79
C VAL A 506 -12.74 20.19 5.04
N THR A 507 -12.03 20.33 6.16
CA THR A 507 -11.27 21.55 6.48
C THR A 507 -10.26 21.84 5.37
N PHE A 508 -9.53 20.83 4.93
CA PHE A 508 -8.57 20.90 3.84
C PHE A 508 -9.19 21.34 2.51
N LEU A 509 -10.28 20.70 2.10
CA LEU A 509 -10.99 21.05 0.85
C LEU A 509 -11.44 22.51 0.89
N VAL A 510 -12.07 22.94 1.99
CA VAL A 510 -12.56 24.31 2.14
C VAL A 510 -11.42 25.32 2.16
N VAL A 511 -10.35 25.07 2.94
CA VAL A 511 -9.21 25.98 3.07
C VAL A 511 -8.52 26.21 1.72
N PHE A 512 -8.21 25.14 0.97
CA PHE A 512 -7.48 25.28 -0.29
C PHE A 512 -8.35 25.76 -1.45
N ILE A 513 -9.66 25.46 -1.47
CA ILE A 513 -10.59 26.05 -2.45
C ILE A 513 -10.81 27.53 -2.17
N CYS A 514 -10.80 27.96 -0.90
CA CYS A 514 -10.92 29.37 -0.54
C CYS A 514 -9.60 30.15 -0.66
N SER A 515 -8.45 29.45 -0.70
CA SER A 515 -7.11 30.04 -0.71
C SER A 515 -6.32 29.65 -1.97
N GLN A 516 -6.97 29.74 -3.13
CA GLN A 516 -6.46 29.24 -4.42
C GLN A 516 -5.06 29.76 -4.78
N HIS A 517 -4.70 30.97 -4.33
CA HIS A 517 -3.40 31.58 -4.56
C HIS A 517 -2.22 30.80 -3.92
N TYR A 518 -2.49 29.91 -2.96
CA TYR A 518 -1.49 29.01 -2.37
C TYR A 518 -1.01 27.91 -3.33
N ILE A 519 -1.82 27.55 -4.33
CA ILE A 519 -1.51 26.50 -5.29
C ILE A 519 -1.35 27.14 -6.66
N ARG A 520 -0.22 26.89 -7.32
CA ARG A 520 0.08 27.45 -8.65
C ARG A 520 -0.77 26.80 -9.74
N ASN A 521 -0.94 25.48 -9.67
CA ASN A 521 -1.64 24.70 -10.68
C ASN A 521 -3.17 24.84 -10.54
N PRO A 522 -3.87 25.54 -11.45
CA PRO A 522 -5.32 25.73 -11.37
C PRO A 522 -6.10 24.42 -11.56
N TYR A 523 -5.53 23.42 -12.26
CA TYR A 523 -6.17 22.11 -12.43
C TYR A 523 -6.21 21.30 -11.15
N LEU A 524 -5.25 21.53 -10.24
CA LEU A 524 -5.29 20.92 -8.92
C LEU A 524 -6.44 21.49 -8.10
N ILE A 525 -6.67 22.81 -8.16
CA ILE A 525 -7.87 23.44 -7.56
C ILE A 525 -9.15 22.92 -8.22
N ALA A 526 -9.19 22.80 -9.55
CA ALA A 526 -10.33 22.23 -10.26
C ALA A 526 -10.66 20.82 -9.78
N LYS A 527 -9.65 19.99 -9.50
CA LYS A 527 -9.82 18.64 -8.95
C LYS A 527 -10.39 18.67 -7.53
N LEU A 528 -9.99 19.63 -6.68
CA LEU A 528 -10.63 19.81 -5.36
C LEU A 528 -12.10 20.22 -5.50
N VAL A 529 -12.42 21.10 -6.46
CA VAL A 529 -13.82 21.47 -6.78
C VAL A 529 -14.60 20.28 -7.37
N GLU A 530 -13.95 19.40 -8.15
CA GLU A 530 -14.55 18.16 -8.61
C GLU A 530 -14.92 17.24 -7.44
N VAL A 531 -14.09 17.14 -6.40
CA VAL A 531 -14.43 16.41 -5.16
C VAL A 531 -15.72 16.96 -4.52
N LEU A 532 -15.84 18.29 -4.42
CA LEU A 532 -17.07 18.96 -3.94
C LEU A 532 -18.29 18.56 -4.80
N PHE A 533 -18.12 18.57 -6.12
CA PHE A 533 -19.18 18.22 -7.05
C PHE A 533 -19.60 16.75 -6.91
N VAL A 534 -18.66 15.79 -6.93
CA VAL A 534 -19.02 14.36 -6.88
C VAL A 534 -19.54 13.92 -5.51
N THR A 535 -19.21 14.64 -4.44
CA THR A 535 -19.75 14.38 -3.09
C THR A 535 -21.13 14.99 -2.88
N ASN A 536 -21.60 15.83 -3.79
CA ASN A 536 -22.93 16.42 -3.71
C ASN A 536 -24.02 15.32 -3.73
N PRO A 537 -25.05 15.38 -2.86
CA PRO A 537 -26.11 14.37 -2.80
C PRO A 537 -26.88 14.19 -4.11
N ALA A 538 -26.98 15.25 -4.93
CA ALA A 538 -27.62 15.19 -6.25
C ALA A 538 -26.81 14.34 -7.26
N VAL A 539 -25.51 14.17 -7.03
CA VAL A 539 -24.60 13.36 -7.85
C VAL A 539 -24.39 11.98 -7.23
N GLN A 540 -24.09 11.93 -5.92
CA GLN A 540 -23.90 10.71 -5.15
C GLN A 540 -24.70 10.78 -3.84
N PRO A 541 -25.89 10.15 -3.77
CA PRO A 541 -26.74 10.20 -2.59
C PRO A 541 -26.07 9.64 -1.31
N ARG A 542 -25.12 8.71 -1.45
CA ARG A 542 -24.46 8.07 -0.29
C ARG A 542 -23.45 8.96 0.43
N THR A 543 -23.10 10.12 -0.15
CA THR A 543 -22.15 11.06 0.45
C THR A 543 -22.82 12.22 1.17
N GLN A 544 -24.14 12.16 1.38
CA GLN A 544 -24.92 13.24 1.99
C GLN A 544 -24.30 13.80 3.27
N ARG A 545 -23.96 12.94 4.23
CA ARG A 545 -23.36 13.38 5.51
C ARG A 545 -22.04 14.14 5.33
N PHE A 546 -21.21 13.70 4.39
CA PHE A 546 -19.93 14.37 4.10
C PHE A 546 -20.16 15.74 3.45
N SER A 547 -21.09 15.81 2.49
CA SER A 547 -21.50 17.08 1.85
C SER A 547 -22.06 18.07 2.86
N GLU A 548 -22.99 17.64 3.73
CA GLU A 548 -23.57 18.48 4.77
C GLU A 548 -22.52 19.02 5.75
N MET A 549 -21.53 18.20 6.11
CA MET A 549 -20.42 18.63 6.97
C MET A 549 -19.60 19.74 6.32
N MET A 550 -19.42 19.67 5.00
CA MET A 550 -18.70 20.68 4.22
C MET A 550 -19.51 21.96 4.00
N GLU A 551 -20.78 21.84 3.66
CA GLU A 551 -21.67 22.98 3.48
C GLU A 551 -21.85 23.77 4.79
N ASN A 552 -21.96 23.08 5.91
CA ASN A 552 -22.13 23.71 7.23
C ASN A 552 -20.81 24.08 7.91
N HIS A 553 -19.67 23.84 7.27
CA HIS A 553 -18.37 24.21 7.82
C HIS A 553 -18.28 25.75 7.98
N PRO A 554 -17.83 26.31 9.12
CA PRO A 554 -17.84 27.75 9.36
C PRO A 554 -17.09 28.58 8.30
N LEU A 555 -15.96 28.07 7.81
CA LEU A 555 -15.21 28.71 6.72
C LEU A 555 -15.93 28.61 5.37
N SER A 556 -16.71 27.55 5.17
CA SER A 556 -17.47 27.33 3.92
C SER A 556 -18.57 28.38 3.80
N ILE A 557 -19.36 28.54 4.86
CA ILE A 557 -20.45 29.54 4.94
C ILE A 557 -19.97 30.94 4.59
N LYS A 558 -18.79 31.33 5.09
CA LYS A 558 -18.25 32.69 4.91
C LYS A 558 -17.49 32.90 3.61
N HIS A 559 -16.79 31.89 3.10
CA HIS A 559 -15.76 32.11 2.06
C HIS A 559 -15.94 31.26 0.80
N LEU A 560 -16.73 30.19 0.83
CA LEU A 560 -16.80 29.26 -0.31
C LEU A 560 -17.47 29.89 -1.53
N VAL A 561 -18.60 30.59 -1.33
CA VAL A 561 -19.33 31.27 -2.42
C VAL A 561 -18.44 32.25 -3.19
N PRO A 562 -17.79 33.26 -2.56
CA PRO A 562 -16.94 34.20 -3.29
C PRO A 562 -15.73 33.52 -3.93
N ALA A 563 -15.16 32.49 -3.29
CA ALA A 563 -14.03 31.75 -3.85
C ALA A 563 -14.41 30.97 -5.12
N LEU A 564 -15.58 30.33 -5.14
CA LEU A 564 -16.08 29.62 -6.32
C LEU A 564 -16.46 30.59 -7.45
N MET A 565 -17.05 31.75 -7.14
CA MET A 565 -17.35 32.77 -8.15
C MET A 565 -16.07 33.30 -8.80
N LYS A 566 -15.04 33.60 -7.99
CA LYS A 566 -13.73 33.98 -8.49
C LYS A 566 -13.09 32.88 -9.34
N PHE A 567 -13.14 31.63 -8.89
CA PHE A 567 -12.57 30.53 -9.66
C PHE A 567 -13.29 30.34 -11.00
N TYR A 568 -14.62 30.45 -11.02
CA TYR A 568 -15.42 30.37 -12.24
C TYR A 568 -14.96 31.39 -13.31
N THR A 569 -14.56 32.59 -12.88
CA THR A 569 -14.01 33.61 -13.77
C THR A 569 -12.56 33.33 -14.15
N ASP A 570 -11.73 32.91 -13.19
CA ASP A 570 -10.29 32.71 -13.39
C ASP A 570 -9.99 31.53 -14.34
N VAL A 571 -10.87 30.53 -14.42
CA VAL A 571 -10.71 29.39 -15.36
C VAL A 571 -10.90 29.77 -16.84
N GLU A 572 -11.22 31.01 -17.17
CA GLU A 572 -11.24 31.49 -18.57
C GLU A 572 -9.83 31.66 -19.16
N HIS A 573 -8.80 31.74 -18.30
CA HIS A 573 -7.41 32.03 -18.68
C HIS A 573 -6.43 31.07 -17.99
N THR A 574 -6.68 29.76 -18.04
CA THR A 574 -5.74 28.74 -17.55
C THR A 574 -4.53 28.54 -18.46
N GLY A 575 -4.58 28.99 -19.71
CA GLY A 575 -3.47 28.99 -20.67
C GLY A 575 -3.05 27.60 -21.19
N ALA A 576 -3.92 26.59 -21.10
CA ALA A 576 -3.60 25.22 -21.53
C ALA A 576 -4.22 24.86 -22.88
N THR A 577 -3.67 23.85 -23.56
CA THR A 577 -4.15 23.43 -24.88
C THR A 577 -5.56 22.83 -24.88
N SER A 578 -6.04 22.28 -23.75
CA SER A 578 -7.40 21.74 -23.55
C SER A 578 -8.36 22.71 -22.84
N GLU A 579 -7.90 23.92 -22.51
CA GLU A 579 -8.59 24.92 -21.70
C GLU A 579 -10.04 25.17 -22.12
N PHE A 580 -10.31 25.18 -23.42
CA PHE A 580 -11.66 25.42 -23.93
C PHE A 580 -12.70 24.39 -23.46
N TYR A 581 -12.35 23.11 -23.37
CA TYR A 581 -13.30 22.07 -22.95
C TYR A 581 -13.35 21.93 -21.43
N ASP A 582 -12.20 22.05 -20.78
CA ASP A 582 -12.09 21.87 -19.34
C ASP A 582 -12.85 22.97 -18.58
N LYS A 583 -12.84 24.22 -19.07
CA LYS A 583 -13.54 25.33 -18.42
C LYS A 583 -15.05 25.07 -18.28
N PHE A 584 -15.70 24.53 -19.30
CA PHE A 584 -17.14 24.25 -19.24
C PHE A 584 -17.46 23.13 -18.26
N THR A 585 -16.62 22.10 -18.18
CA THR A 585 -16.76 21.06 -17.15
C THR A 585 -16.61 21.62 -15.75
N ILE A 586 -15.61 22.46 -15.50
CA ILE A 586 -15.40 23.10 -14.20
C ILE A 586 -16.59 24.01 -13.85
N ARG A 587 -17.06 24.82 -14.80
CA ARG A 587 -18.23 25.70 -14.61
C ARG A 587 -19.51 24.92 -14.34
N TYR A 588 -19.69 23.76 -14.98
CA TYR A 588 -20.79 22.84 -14.69
C TYR A 588 -20.71 22.30 -13.26
N HIS A 589 -19.53 21.89 -12.79
CA HIS A 589 -19.30 21.46 -11.41
C HIS A 589 -19.69 22.57 -10.43
N ILE A 590 -19.15 23.78 -10.61
CA ILE A 590 -19.44 24.95 -9.76
C ILE A 590 -20.94 25.27 -9.76
N SER A 591 -21.59 25.25 -10.92
CA SER A 591 -23.03 25.54 -11.03
C SER A 591 -23.89 24.55 -10.24
N THR A 592 -23.49 23.28 -10.20
CA THR A 592 -24.17 22.26 -9.39
C THR A 592 -23.95 22.51 -7.90
N ILE A 593 -22.72 22.87 -7.52
CA ILE A 593 -22.39 23.22 -6.13
C ILE A 593 -23.20 24.44 -5.68
N PHE A 594 -23.31 25.50 -6.50
CA PHE A 594 -24.11 26.68 -6.18
C PHE A 594 -25.59 26.37 -5.99
N LYS A 595 -26.17 25.45 -6.78
CA LYS A 595 -27.56 25.00 -6.56
C LYS A 595 -27.74 24.39 -5.17
N SER A 596 -26.76 23.62 -4.69
CA SER A 596 -26.76 23.04 -3.33
C SER A 596 -26.60 24.11 -2.26
N LEU A 597 -25.59 24.97 -2.39
CA LEU A 597 -25.33 26.04 -1.42
C LEU A 597 -26.51 27.01 -1.32
N TRP A 598 -27.19 27.30 -2.44
CA TRP A 598 -28.38 28.15 -2.45
C TRP A 598 -29.58 27.51 -1.74
N GLN A 599 -29.66 26.19 -1.64
CA GLN A 599 -30.71 25.54 -0.84
C GLN A 599 -30.45 25.67 0.67
N ASN A 600 -29.19 25.88 1.07
CA ASN A 600 -28.79 26.08 2.45
C ASN A 600 -28.86 27.57 2.85
N ILE A 601 -29.83 27.90 3.71
CA ILE A 601 -30.10 29.28 4.18
C ILE A 601 -28.86 29.95 4.78
N ALA A 602 -27.93 29.18 5.36
CA ALA A 602 -26.71 29.73 5.95
C ALA A 602 -25.84 30.49 4.93
N HIS A 603 -25.86 30.09 3.65
CA HIS A 603 -25.05 30.72 2.60
C HIS A 603 -25.73 31.94 1.95
N HIS A 604 -27.03 32.16 2.18
CA HIS A 604 -27.80 33.24 1.54
C HIS A 604 -27.20 34.61 1.85
N GLY A 605 -26.77 34.85 3.09
CA GLY A 605 -26.13 36.11 3.48
C GLY A 605 -24.90 36.41 2.63
N THR A 606 -24.02 35.43 2.46
CA THR A 606 -22.79 35.55 1.66
C THR A 606 -23.10 35.77 0.17
N PHE A 607 -24.12 35.10 -0.39
CA PHE A 607 -24.59 35.38 -1.75
C PHE A 607 -25.07 36.82 -1.91
N MET A 608 -25.84 37.32 -0.93
CA MET A 608 -26.37 38.68 -0.97
C MET A 608 -25.26 39.74 -0.80
N GLU A 609 -24.25 39.47 0.02
CA GLU A 609 -23.07 40.34 0.16
C GLU A 609 -22.27 40.44 -1.14
N GLU A 610 -22.05 39.32 -1.84
CA GLU A 610 -21.38 39.31 -3.15
C GLU A 610 -22.24 40.00 -4.22
N PHE A 611 -23.55 39.76 -4.22
CA PHE A 611 -24.49 40.47 -5.11
C PHE A 611 -24.42 41.99 -4.93
N ASN A 612 -24.42 42.46 -3.69
CA ASN A 612 -24.41 43.89 -3.37
C ASN A 612 -23.03 44.55 -3.60
N SER A 613 -21.93 43.84 -3.35
CA SER A 613 -20.57 44.39 -3.49
C SER A 613 -20.06 44.40 -4.92
N GLY A 614 -20.60 43.54 -5.79
CA GLY A 614 -20.35 43.50 -7.24
C GLY A 614 -18.94 43.09 -7.69
N LYS A 615 -18.00 42.82 -6.77
CA LYS A 615 -16.58 42.60 -7.10
C LYS A 615 -16.35 41.35 -7.94
N GLN A 616 -16.85 40.20 -7.50
CA GLN A 616 -16.76 38.94 -8.25
C GLN A 616 -18.08 38.63 -8.96
N PHE A 617 -19.21 39.01 -8.36
CA PHE A 617 -20.55 38.70 -8.87
C PHE A 617 -20.79 39.19 -10.31
N VAL A 618 -20.47 40.45 -10.63
CA VAL A 618 -20.69 40.99 -11.98
C VAL A 618 -19.87 40.25 -13.03
N ARG A 619 -18.61 39.93 -12.71
CA ARG A 619 -17.72 39.16 -13.60
C ARG A 619 -18.25 37.75 -13.82
N TYR A 620 -18.70 37.10 -12.75
CA TYR A 620 -19.31 35.77 -12.78
C TYR A 620 -20.55 35.75 -13.69
N ILE A 621 -21.49 36.68 -13.49
CA ILE A 621 -22.72 36.76 -14.29
C ILE A 621 -22.42 37.05 -15.76
N ASN A 622 -21.52 38.00 -16.05
CA ASN A 622 -21.13 38.29 -17.43
C ASN A 622 -20.56 37.05 -18.12
N MET A 623 -19.72 36.29 -17.42
CA MET A 623 -19.14 35.06 -17.97
C MET A 623 -20.20 33.97 -18.16
N LEU A 624 -21.11 33.80 -17.21
CA LEU A 624 -22.22 32.86 -17.30
C LEU A 624 -23.13 33.19 -18.50
N ILE A 625 -23.46 34.46 -18.70
CA ILE A 625 -24.26 34.91 -19.85
C ILE A 625 -23.53 34.58 -21.16
N ASN A 626 -22.24 34.94 -21.25
CA ASN A 626 -21.43 34.67 -22.44
C ASN A 626 -21.34 33.17 -22.77
N ASP A 627 -21.32 32.29 -21.77
CA ASP A 627 -21.31 30.83 -22.01
C ASP A 627 -22.66 30.29 -22.51
N THR A 628 -23.75 31.03 -22.28
CA THR A 628 -25.11 30.64 -22.69
C THR A 628 -25.55 31.23 -24.03
N THR A 629 -24.79 32.18 -24.56
CA THR A 629 -24.98 32.80 -25.89
C THR A 629 -24.08 32.13 -26.92
#